data_AF-A0A351FBX3-F1
#
_entry.id   AF-A0A351FBX3-F1
#
_cell.length_a   1.000
_cell.length_b   1.000
_cell.length_c   1.000
_cell.angle_alpha   90.00
_cell.angle_beta   90.00
_cell.angle_gamma   90.00
#
_symmetry.space_group_name_H-M   'P 1'
#
loop_
_entity.id
_entity.type
_entity.pdbx_description
1 polymer ?
#
loop_
_entity_poly.entity_id
_entity_poly.type
_entity_poly.pdbx_seq_one_letter_code
_entity_poly.pdbx_strand_id
1 'polypeptide(L)'
;SLRLQTYLLAQKAEVEEVEASASKLLEESRKGNNAFNKVVNVAMDSGKPLDKLKSLSTLSGSDARFCIRYYLAQLSEEEAQSPEVLTLSIINALFSHSPRSDEALSLIEALPEKVRNEPRIQTFLGLSQHLEGKTADAIATLKKTAGDAKEGWKSTAGSLANGLEFAENRKINLLESLGKALDKLSAGGETLQLEVVWSKESDETGPVDFRVLLGISKPAQSLEIQLYRNHKVYLAYRTSTEEIRLLLPKAQEVLSFQGPGALPIPSFQITRDVSSGIFNYAFNLNFASSSSFPKLLEEAEKLIDNPYLGTPKGREVMLDYLLARKSIWLLAGQAINSGMSYPIRSLNPDIPEASEAELSFDLSGELSSIKFGGFALKNIELGAESSLSSLAEWPKVKTTKAEKFDFNLFMKVLNEATRLGGE
;
A
#
# COMPACT_ATOMS: atom_id res chain seq x y z
N SER A 1 8.88 9.69 9.73
CA SER A 1 8.59 10.73 10.72
C SER A 1 9.50 11.94 10.52
N LEU A 2 8.93 13.13 10.38
CA LEU A 2 9.70 14.38 10.27
C LEU A 2 10.59 14.60 11.51
N ARG A 3 10.11 14.24 12.70
CA ARG A 3 10.82 14.45 13.98
C ARG A 3 12.16 13.72 14.02
N LEU A 4 12.20 12.46 13.58
CA LEU A 4 13.42 11.66 13.53
C LEU A 4 14.42 12.20 12.50
N GLN A 5 13.93 12.62 11.34
CA GLN A 5 14.76 13.23 10.30
C GLN A 5 15.37 14.54 10.78
N THR A 6 14.57 15.40 11.42
CA THR A 6 15.03 16.66 12.01
C THR A 6 16.11 16.42 13.07
N TYR A 7 15.93 15.44 13.97
CA TYR A 7 16.94 15.10 14.97
C TYR A 7 18.29 14.73 14.35
N LEU A 8 18.30 13.77 13.41
CA LEU A 8 19.54 13.27 12.79
C LEU A 8 20.25 14.35 11.94
N LEU A 9 19.48 15.18 11.23
CA LEU A 9 20.04 16.28 10.45
C LEU A 9 20.57 17.41 11.34
N ALA A 10 19.87 17.74 12.43
CA ALA A 10 20.33 18.74 13.40
C ALA A 10 21.61 18.29 14.10
N GLN A 11 21.70 17.02 14.50
CA GLN A 11 22.91 16.41 15.05
C GLN A 11 24.09 16.51 14.07
N LYS A 12 23.84 16.22 12.77
CA LYS A 12 24.89 16.32 11.74
C LYS A 12 25.35 17.75 11.48
N ALA A 13 24.42 18.71 11.59
CA ALA A 13 24.67 20.13 11.37
C ALA A 13 25.13 20.87 12.64
N GLU A 14 25.25 20.17 13.77
CA GLU A 14 25.66 20.73 15.07
C GLU A 14 24.74 21.87 15.55
N VAL A 15 23.43 21.76 15.29
CA VAL A 15 22.42 22.74 15.70
C VAL A 15 21.74 22.28 17.00
N GLU A 16 22.38 22.59 18.14
CA GLU A 16 22.02 22.09 19.47
C GLU A 16 20.57 22.35 19.88
N GLU A 17 20.02 23.54 19.58
CA GLU A 17 18.65 23.90 19.97
C GLU A 17 17.60 22.99 19.28
N VAL A 18 17.79 22.73 17.99
CA VAL A 18 16.89 21.88 17.20
C VAL A 18 17.06 20.42 17.59
N GLU A 19 18.30 19.98 17.84
CA GLU A 19 18.58 18.63 18.32
C GLU A 19 17.90 18.37 19.67
N ALA A 20 18.07 19.27 20.65
CA ALA A 20 17.49 19.12 21.98
C ALA A 20 15.95 19.09 21.94
N SER A 21 15.34 19.95 21.13
CA SER A 21 13.88 20.01 20.94
C SER A 21 13.34 18.72 20.31
N ALA A 22 13.97 18.24 19.24
CA ALA A 22 13.57 17.01 18.56
C ALA A 22 13.80 15.77 19.44
N SER A 23 14.93 15.71 20.15
CA SER A 23 15.29 14.63 21.07
C SER A 23 14.24 14.44 22.17
N LYS A 24 13.79 15.54 22.80
CA LYS A 24 12.76 15.49 23.85
C LYS A 24 11.46 14.82 23.38
N LEU A 25 11.03 15.08 22.14
CA LEU A 25 9.83 14.47 21.56
C LEU A 25 10.03 13.01 21.16
N LEU A 26 11.26 12.63 20.78
CA LEU A 26 11.60 11.26 20.41
C LEU A 26 11.77 10.37 21.65
N GLU A 27 12.24 10.90 22.78
CA GLU A 27 12.33 10.17 24.06
C GLU A 27 10.97 9.63 24.53
N GLU A 28 9.87 10.35 24.28
CA GLU A 28 8.52 9.82 24.53
C GLU A 28 8.18 8.64 23.61
N SER A 29 8.66 8.70 22.36
CA SER A 29 8.47 7.64 21.37
C SER A 29 9.29 6.39 21.70
N ARG A 30 10.43 6.49 22.39
CA ARG A 30 11.24 5.33 22.79
C ARG A 30 10.52 4.35 23.72
N LYS A 31 9.50 4.81 24.45
CA LYS A 31 8.81 4.03 25.49
C LYS A 31 7.81 3.00 24.97
N GLY A 32 7.37 3.11 23.71
CA GLY A 32 6.48 2.10 23.12
C GLY A 32 7.24 1.04 22.31
N ASN A 33 6.52 0.02 21.82
CA ASN A 33 7.12 -1.15 21.15
C ASN A 33 6.76 -1.30 19.66
N ASN A 34 6.20 -0.26 19.03
CA ASN A 34 5.87 -0.34 17.61
C ASN A 34 7.14 -0.25 16.71
N ALA A 35 6.97 -0.48 15.40
CA ALA A 35 8.07 -0.48 14.44
C ALA A 35 8.84 0.86 14.40
N PHE A 36 8.13 1.98 14.45
CA PHE A 36 8.76 3.31 14.49
C PHE A 36 9.62 3.48 15.75
N ASN A 37 9.11 3.06 16.89
CA ASN A 37 9.81 3.19 18.17
C ASN A 37 11.11 2.37 18.21
N LYS A 38 11.12 1.17 17.59
CA LYS A 38 12.34 0.37 17.42
C LYS A 38 13.39 1.12 16.59
N VAL A 39 12.98 1.79 15.51
CA VAL A 39 13.88 2.62 14.70
C VAL A 39 14.42 3.80 15.50
N VAL A 40 13.57 4.50 16.26
CA VAL A 40 13.98 5.62 17.11
C VAL A 40 15.00 5.17 18.15
N ASN A 41 14.80 4.01 18.79
CA ASN A 41 15.76 3.46 19.74
C ASN A 41 17.15 3.29 19.11
N VAL A 42 17.23 2.62 17.96
CA VAL A 42 18.52 2.41 17.27
C VAL A 42 19.17 3.73 16.85
N ALA A 43 18.37 4.68 16.35
CA ALA A 43 18.89 5.98 15.90
C ALA A 43 19.44 6.83 17.06
N MET A 44 18.78 6.83 18.22
CA MET A 44 19.17 7.62 19.39
C MET A 44 20.20 6.94 20.30
N ASP A 45 20.43 5.63 20.17
CA ASP A 45 21.41 4.93 20.99
C ASP A 45 22.85 5.40 20.71
N SER A 46 23.70 5.34 21.71
CA SER A 46 25.14 5.58 21.55
C SER A 46 25.76 4.37 20.85
N GLY A 47 26.17 4.54 19.59
CA GLY A 47 26.75 3.48 18.79
C GLY A 47 27.40 4.01 17.53
N LYS A 48 28.38 3.26 17.00
CA LYS A 48 29.03 3.62 15.73
C LYS A 48 28.04 3.46 14.57
N PRO A 49 28.19 4.21 13.47
CA PRO A 49 27.30 4.11 12.31
C PRO A 49 27.11 2.69 11.79
N LEU A 50 28.18 1.88 11.74
CA LEU A 50 28.12 0.49 11.28
C LEU A 50 27.23 -0.41 12.17
N ASP A 51 27.31 -0.26 13.49
CA ASP A 51 26.50 -1.05 14.42
C ASP A 51 25.02 -0.65 14.36
N LYS A 52 24.76 0.65 14.16
CA LYS A 52 23.42 1.16 13.90
C LYS A 52 22.86 0.62 12.58
N LEU A 53 23.67 0.56 11.52
CA LEU A 53 23.26 -0.02 10.24
C LEU A 53 22.86 -1.49 10.36
N LYS A 54 23.65 -2.30 11.07
CA LYS A 54 23.31 -3.71 11.32
C LYS A 54 21.96 -3.83 12.02
N SER A 55 21.74 -3.04 13.06
CA SER A 55 20.49 -3.03 13.82
C SER A 55 19.30 -2.49 13.01
N LEU A 56 19.51 -1.47 12.18
CA LEU A 56 18.45 -0.92 11.31
C LEU A 56 18.12 -1.84 10.14
N SER A 57 19.07 -2.64 9.66
CA SER A 57 18.85 -3.56 8.54
C SER A 57 17.85 -4.67 8.86
N THR A 58 17.65 -4.98 10.14
CA THR A 58 16.61 -5.92 10.59
C THR A 58 15.24 -5.26 10.76
N LEU A 59 15.13 -3.95 10.53
CA LEU A 59 13.90 -3.17 10.69
C LEU A 59 13.38 -2.72 9.31
N SER A 60 12.07 -2.84 9.12
CA SER A 60 11.41 -2.41 7.88
C SER A 60 10.77 -1.02 8.05
N GLY A 61 10.47 -0.36 6.92
CA GLY A 61 9.71 0.89 6.89
C GLY A 61 10.49 2.10 6.38
N SER A 62 9.77 3.21 6.14
CA SER A 62 10.34 4.44 5.57
C SER A 62 11.36 5.11 6.50
N ASP A 63 11.11 5.06 7.81
CA ASP A 63 12.01 5.61 8.83
C ASP A 63 13.32 4.81 8.95
N ALA A 64 13.24 3.48 8.96
CA ALA A 64 14.42 2.62 8.93
C ALA A 64 15.28 2.90 7.68
N ARG A 65 14.64 2.97 6.49
CA ARG A 65 15.33 3.29 5.23
C ARG A 65 15.98 4.67 5.23
N PHE A 66 15.35 5.67 5.84
CA PHE A 66 15.97 6.98 6.00
C PHE A 66 17.23 6.89 6.87
N CYS A 67 17.15 6.24 8.03
CA CYS A 67 18.28 6.10 8.94
C CYS A 67 19.42 5.31 8.30
N ILE A 68 19.11 4.26 7.53
CA ILE A 68 20.11 3.50 6.76
C ILE A 68 20.87 4.42 5.80
N ARG A 69 20.18 5.25 5.01
CA ARG A 69 20.85 6.24 4.14
C ARG A 69 21.73 7.21 4.91
N TYR A 70 21.21 7.72 6.03
CA TYR A 70 21.92 8.66 6.87
C TYR A 70 23.23 8.09 7.42
N TYR A 71 23.22 6.84 7.90
CA TYR A 71 24.42 6.21 8.45
C TYR A 71 25.36 5.66 7.36
N LEU A 72 24.85 5.21 6.21
CA LEU A 72 25.69 4.84 5.07
C LEU A 72 26.59 6.01 4.62
N ALA A 73 26.05 7.23 4.61
CA ALA A 73 26.79 8.44 4.23
C ALA A 73 27.87 8.88 5.25
N GLN A 74 28.00 8.18 6.38
CA GLN A 74 28.93 8.50 7.46
C GLN A 74 30.01 7.44 7.67
N LEU A 75 29.98 6.36 6.90
CA LEU A 75 30.99 5.31 6.98
C LEU A 75 32.33 5.80 6.43
N SER A 76 33.41 5.25 6.96
CA SER A 76 34.73 5.39 6.33
C SER A 76 34.78 4.65 4.99
N GLU A 77 35.76 4.95 4.15
CA GLU A 77 35.97 4.20 2.90
C GLU A 77 36.14 2.70 3.16
N GLU A 78 36.87 2.32 4.20
CA GLU A 78 37.10 0.92 4.58
C GLU A 78 35.80 0.22 5.00
N GLU A 79 34.98 0.89 5.82
CA GLU A 79 33.70 0.35 6.28
C GLU A 79 32.71 0.20 5.11
N ALA A 80 32.71 1.17 4.19
CA ALA A 80 31.87 1.18 3.00
C ALA A 80 32.13 0.01 2.04
N GLN A 81 33.35 -0.52 2.03
CA GLN A 81 33.76 -1.63 1.17
C GLN A 81 33.46 -3.02 1.75
N SER A 82 32.95 -3.10 2.99
CA SER A 82 32.55 -4.39 3.55
C SER A 82 31.37 -5.00 2.77
N PRO A 83 31.33 -6.33 2.54
CA PRO A 83 30.30 -6.97 1.73
C PRO A 83 28.87 -6.72 2.23
N GLU A 84 28.68 -6.66 3.54
CA GLU A 84 27.40 -6.39 4.17
C GLU A 84 26.93 -4.97 3.87
N VAL A 85 27.83 -3.98 3.94
CA VAL A 85 27.52 -2.58 3.65
C VAL A 85 27.26 -2.37 2.16
N LEU A 86 28.05 -2.99 1.29
CA LEU A 86 27.80 -2.99 -0.15
C LEU A 86 26.41 -3.57 -0.47
N THR A 87 26.03 -4.67 0.18
CA THR A 87 24.70 -5.28 0.00
C THR A 87 23.57 -4.34 0.45
N LEU A 88 23.71 -3.67 1.59
CA LEU A 88 22.75 -2.67 2.05
C LEU A 88 22.67 -1.47 1.10
N SER A 89 23.81 -1.06 0.55
CA SER A 89 23.90 0.04 -0.42
C SER A 89 23.21 -0.31 -1.73
N ILE A 90 23.36 -1.55 -2.22
CA ILE A 90 22.65 -2.09 -3.39
C ILE A 90 21.14 -2.05 -3.16
N ILE A 91 20.68 -2.54 -2.01
CA ILE A 91 19.25 -2.54 -1.66
C ILE A 91 18.71 -1.11 -1.63
N ASN A 92 19.43 -0.19 -0.98
CA ASN A 92 19.00 1.20 -0.91
C ASN A 92 19.05 1.91 -2.28
N ALA A 93 19.98 1.56 -3.16
CA ALA A 93 20.03 2.07 -4.53
C ALA A 93 18.84 1.58 -5.36
N LEU A 94 18.54 0.27 -5.32
CA LEU A 94 17.52 -0.35 -6.17
C LEU A 94 16.08 -0.17 -5.70
N PHE A 95 15.84 -0.24 -4.38
CA PHE A 95 14.49 -0.28 -3.83
C PHE A 95 14.06 1.07 -3.23
N SER A 96 14.67 2.15 -3.68
CA SER A 96 14.25 3.51 -3.35
C SER A 96 13.09 3.97 -4.24
N HIS A 97 12.52 5.14 -3.92
CA HIS A 97 11.43 5.72 -4.73
C HIS A 97 11.87 6.02 -6.17
N SER A 98 13.14 6.38 -6.36
CA SER A 98 13.77 6.61 -7.65
C SER A 98 15.04 5.75 -7.74
N PRO A 99 14.94 4.52 -8.27
CA PRO A 99 16.07 3.59 -8.30
C PRO A 99 17.30 4.18 -9.00
N ARG A 100 18.47 3.94 -8.40
CA ARG A 100 19.80 4.30 -8.95
C ARG A 100 20.48 3.03 -9.43
N SER A 101 19.99 2.51 -10.55
CA SER A 101 20.34 1.18 -11.05
C SER A 101 21.80 1.11 -11.55
N ASP A 102 22.34 2.20 -12.07
CA ASP A 102 23.76 2.38 -12.40
C ASP A 102 24.69 2.24 -11.19
N GLU A 103 24.35 2.92 -10.08
CA GLU A 103 25.04 2.79 -8.79
C GLU A 103 24.96 1.35 -8.29
N ALA A 104 23.79 0.73 -8.37
CA ALA A 104 23.59 -0.65 -7.95
C ALA A 104 24.44 -1.64 -8.77
N LEU A 105 24.55 -1.47 -10.10
CA LEU A 105 25.43 -2.29 -10.94
C LEU A 105 26.88 -2.20 -10.48
N SER A 106 27.37 -0.98 -10.26
CA SER A 106 28.74 -0.72 -9.82
C SER A 106 29.02 -1.35 -8.45
N LEU A 107 28.07 -1.25 -7.52
CA LEU A 107 28.18 -1.86 -6.19
C LEU A 107 28.15 -3.39 -6.25
N ILE A 108 27.34 -3.98 -7.14
CA ILE A 108 27.32 -5.44 -7.36
C ILE A 108 28.67 -5.93 -7.89
N GLU A 109 29.30 -5.18 -8.80
CA GLU A 109 30.62 -5.51 -9.33
C GLU A 109 31.74 -5.42 -8.27
N ALA A 110 31.58 -4.54 -7.29
CA ALA A 110 32.51 -4.40 -6.17
C ALA A 110 32.41 -5.53 -5.12
N LEU A 111 31.30 -6.28 -5.08
CA LEU A 111 31.14 -7.39 -4.13
C LEU A 111 32.17 -8.51 -4.37
N PRO A 112 32.67 -9.17 -3.31
CA PRO A 112 33.47 -10.38 -3.46
C PRO A 112 32.74 -11.44 -4.30
N GLU A 113 33.48 -12.17 -5.13
CA GLU A 113 32.92 -13.12 -6.10
C GLU A 113 31.90 -14.09 -5.47
N LYS A 114 32.19 -14.61 -4.28
CA LYS A 114 31.31 -15.51 -3.55
C LYS A 114 29.93 -14.89 -3.27
N VAL A 115 29.90 -13.65 -2.78
CA VAL A 115 28.66 -12.92 -2.45
C VAL A 115 27.96 -12.46 -3.72
N ARG A 116 28.73 -11.97 -4.70
CA ARG A 116 28.22 -11.55 -6.01
C ARG A 116 27.43 -12.66 -6.70
N ASN A 117 27.91 -13.91 -6.60
CA ASN A 117 27.28 -15.08 -7.21
C ASN A 117 26.10 -15.66 -6.41
N GLU A 118 25.74 -15.07 -5.26
CA GLU A 118 24.56 -15.49 -4.52
C GLU A 118 23.28 -15.24 -5.35
N PRO A 119 22.29 -16.16 -5.32
CA PRO A 119 21.07 -16.01 -6.12
C PRO A 119 20.31 -14.70 -5.88
N ARG A 120 20.32 -14.19 -4.64
CA ARG A 120 19.72 -12.89 -4.29
C ARG A 120 20.39 -11.75 -5.05
N ILE A 121 21.71 -11.68 -5.00
CA ILE A 121 22.50 -10.63 -5.68
C ILE A 121 22.38 -10.75 -7.19
N GLN A 122 22.39 -11.97 -7.74
CA GLN A 122 22.18 -12.18 -9.17
C GLN A 122 20.75 -11.80 -9.62
N THR A 123 19.75 -11.96 -8.76
CA THR A 123 18.40 -11.46 -9.02
C THR A 123 18.37 -9.93 -9.05
N PHE A 124 19.07 -9.28 -8.11
CA PHE A 124 19.22 -7.82 -8.10
C PHE A 124 19.98 -7.32 -9.32
N LEU A 125 21.03 -8.03 -9.76
CA LEU A 125 21.75 -7.72 -11.00
C LEU A 125 20.81 -7.73 -12.21
N GLY A 126 19.98 -8.77 -12.34
CA GLY A 126 18.98 -8.86 -13.40
C GLY A 126 17.97 -7.70 -13.35
N LEU A 127 17.49 -7.33 -12.16
CA LEU A 127 16.64 -6.16 -11.99
C LEU A 127 17.36 -4.87 -12.43
N SER A 128 18.58 -4.63 -11.96
CA SER A 128 19.36 -3.44 -12.33
C SER A 128 19.55 -3.33 -13.83
N GLN A 129 19.89 -4.45 -14.50
CA GLN A 129 20.02 -4.51 -15.96
C GLN A 129 18.71 -4.10 -16.66
N HIS A 130 17.57 -4.59 -16.19
CA HIS A 130 16.27 -4.24 -16.75
C HIS A 130 15.96 -2.74 -16.57
N LEU A 131 16.19 -2.19 -15.38
CA LEU A 131 15.96 -0.78 -15.09
C LEU A 131 16.85 0.17 -15.93
N GLU A 132 18.04 -0.30 -16.33
CA GLU A 132 18.95 0.38 -17.28
C GLU A 132 18.57 0.15 -18.76
N GLY A 133 17.44 -0.49 -19.06
CA GLY A 133 16.99 -0.79 -20.42
C GLY A 133 17.70 -1.98 -21.08
N LYS A 134 18.57 -2.69 -20.36
CA LYS A 134 19.27 -3.90 -20.83
C LYS A 134 18.43 -5.16 -20.58
N THR A 135 17.17 -5.16 -21.01
CA THR A 135 16.20 -6.21 -20.70
C THR A 135 16.62 -7.60 -21.21
N ALA A 136 17.30 -7.68 -22.36
CA ALA A 136 17.80 -8.96 -22.88
C ALA A 136 18.86 -9.59 -21.95
N ASP A 137 19.81 -8.77 -21.47
CA ASP A 137 20.84 -9.19 -20.51
C ASP A 137 20.20 -9.58 -19.18
N ALA A 138 19.22 -8.81 -18.71
CA ALA A 138 18.44 -9.11 -17.51
C ALA A 138 17.81 -10.50 -17.60
N ILE A 139 17.10 -10.81 -18.69
CA ILE A 139 16.47 -12.11 -18.90
C ILE A 139 17.51 -13.23 -18.89
N ALA A 140 18.66 -13.04 -19.56
CA ALA A 140 19.73 -14.03 -19.59
C ALA A 140 20.30 -14.31 -18.18
N THR A 141 20.62 -13.26 -17.43
CA THR A 141 21.12 -13.34 -16.05
C THR A 141 20.12 -14.06 -15.13
N LEU A 142 18.84 -13.69 -15.21
CA LEU A 142 17.79 -14.24 -14.36
C LEU A 142 17.47 -15.71 -14.70
N LYS A 143 17.42 -16.08 -15.99
CA LYS A 143 17.26 -17.48 -16.42
C LYS A 143 18.42 -18.36 -15.94
N LYS A 144 19.66 -17.87 -16.05
CA LYS A 144 20.85 -18.57 -15.53
C LYS A 144 20.76 -18.76 -14.01
N THR A 145 20.27 -17.75 -13.30
CA THR A 145 20.12 -17.78 -11.82
C THR A 145 19.06 -18.79 -11.37
N ALA A 146 17.95 -18.88 -12.12
CA ALA A 146 16.82 -19.73 -11.75
C ALA A 146 17.16 -21.21 -11.69
N GLY A 147 17.83 -21.75 -12.73
CA GLY A 147 18.01 -23.20 -12.86
C GLY A 147 16.68 -23.95 -12.73
N ASP A 148 16.68 -25.08 -12.02
CA ASP A 148 15.49 -25.93 -11.79
C ASP A 148 14.79 -25.69 -10.44
N ALA A 149 15.15 -24.63 -9.73
CA ALA A 149 14.66 -24.40 -8.37
C ALA A 149 13.19 -23.94 -8.35
N LYS A 150 12.40 -24.53 -7.45
CA LYS A 150 10.97 -24.20 -7.28
C LYS A 150 10.70 -23.16 -6.20
N GLU A 151 11.66 -22.92 -5.31
CA GLU A 151 11.53 -22.01 -4.16
C GLU A 151 12.73 -21.07 -4.03
N GLY A 152 12.60 -20.07 -3.16
CA GLY A 152 13.66 -19.14 -2.86
C GLY A 152 13.94 -18.10 -3.96
N TRP A 153 15.06 -17.39 -3.81
CA TRP A 153 15.52 -16.37 -4.76
C TRP A 153 15.66 -16.87 -6.20
N LYS A 154 16.01 -18.15 -6.40
CA LYS A 154 16.12 -18.75 -7.74
C LYS A 154 14.76 -18.85 -8.42
N SER A 155 13.72 -19.28 -7.70
CA SER A 155 12.34 -19.32 -8.22
C SER A 155 11.84 -17.92 -8.58
N THR A 156 12.11 -16.94 -7.70
CA THR A 156 11.80 -15.53 -7.95
C THR A 156 12.54 -14.98 -9.17
N ALA A 157 13.81 -15.30 -9.37
CA ALA A 157 14.55 -14.94 -10.57
C ALA A 157 13.91 -15.51 -11.85
N GLY A 158 13.52 -16.79 -11.82
CA GLY A 158 12.82 -17.43 -12.94
C GLY A 158 11.47 -16.78 -13.24
N SER A 159 10.71 -16.45 -12.19
CA SER A 159 9.44 -15.73 -12.31
C SER A 159 9.61 -14.35 -12.92
N LEU A 160 10.63 -13.59 -12.49
CA LEU A 160 10.94 -12.27 -13.04
C LEU A 160 11.40 -12.38 -14.50
N ALA A 161 12.29 -13.32 -14.84
CA ALA A 161 12.73 -13.55 -16.21
C ALA A 161 11.55 -13.80 -17.15
N ASN A 162 10.62 -14.67 -16.71
CA ASN A 162 9.40 -14.98 -17.44
C ASN A 162 8.46 -13.76 -17.52
N GLY A 163 8.38 -12.96 -16.46
CA GLY A 163 7.71 -11.66 -16.43
C GLY A 163 8.20 -10.73 -17.54
N LEU A 164 9.51 -10.54 -17.63
CA LEU A 164 10.16 -9.66 -18.59
C LEU A 164 10.04 -10.17 -20.03
N GLU A 165 10.20 -11.48 -20.26
CA GLU A 165 10.11 -12.09 -21.59
C GLU A 165 8.73 -11.91 -22.24
N PHE A 166 7.67 -11.93 -21.44
CA PHE A 166 6.29 -11.81 -21.91
C PHE A 166 5.62 -10.49 -21.51
N ALA A 167 6.41 -9.48 -21.13
CA ALA A 167 5.91 -8.23 -20.55
C ALA A 167 4.89 -7.53 -21.46
N GLU A 168 5.20 -7.37 -22.75
CA GLU A 168 4.34 -6.65 -23.70
C GLU A 168 2.97 -7.32 -23.89
N ASN A 169 2.94 -8.65 -24.10
CA ASN A 169 1.68 -9.37 -24.26
C ASN A 169 0.82 -9.31 -22.98
N ARG A 170 1.45 -9.42 -21.80
CA ARG A 170 0.74 -9.34 -20.51
C ARG A 170 0.22 -7.94 -20.25
N LYS A 171 1.00 -6.93 -20.60
CA LYS A 171 0.63 -5.51 -20.52
C LYS A 171 -0.60 -5.22 -21.37
N ILE A 172 -0.61 -5.66 -22.63
CA ILE A 172 -1.76 -5.48 -23.53
C ILE A 172 -3.03 -6.09 -22.93
N ASN A 173 -2.96 -7.34 -22.47
CA ASN A 173 -4.12 -8.03 -21.91
C ASN A 173 -4.66 -7.32 -20.64
N LEU A 174 -3.76 -6.90 -19.74
CA LEU A 174 -4.16 -6.17 -18.53
C LEU A 174 -4.77 -4.80 -18.87
N LEU A 175 -4.18 -4.05 -19.81
CA LEU A 175 -4.71 -2.74 -20.23
C LEU A 175 -6.09 -2.86 -20.87
N GLU A 176 -6.34 -3.92 -21.63
CA GLU A 176 -7.67 -4.19 -22.19
C GLU A 176 -8.70 -4.44 -21.08
N SER A 177 -8.40 -5.30 -20.11
CA SER A 177 -9.30 -5.57 -18.97
C SER A 177 -9.52 -4.32 -18.11
N LEU A 178 -8.47 -3.55 -17.82
CA LEU A 178 -8.58 -2.29 -17.10
C LEU A 178 -9.44 -1.26 -17.85
N GLY A 179 -9.29 -1.19 -19.17
CA GLY A 179 -10.10 -0.31 -20.02
C GLY A 179 -11.59 -0.63 -19.89
N LYS A 180 -11.97 -1.90 -20.07
CA LYS A 180 -13.37 -2.35 -19.94
C LYS A 180 -13.93 -2.05 -18.56
N ALA A 181 -13.17 -2.33 -17.50
CA ALA A 181 -13.61 -2.07 -16.13
C ALA A 181 -13.83 -0.57 -15.84
N LEU A 182 -12.97 0.30 -16.38
CA LEU A 182 -13.09 1.74 -16.21
C LEU A 182 -14.21 2.35 -17.06
N ASP A 183 -14.45 1.82 -18.26
CA ASP A 183 -15.60 2.23 -19.08
C ASP A 183 -16.92 1.89 -18.36
N LYS A 184 -16.99 0.71 -17.73
CA LYS A 184 -18.12 0.29 -16.87
C LYS A 184 -18.28 1.17 -15.65
N LEU A 185 -17.19 1.48 -14.94
CA LEU A 185 -17.20 2.38 -13.79
C LEU A 185 -17.68 3.79 -14.19
N SER A 186 -17.23 4.29 -15.35
CA SER A 186 -17.60 5.60 -15.91
C SER A 186 -19.08 5.68 -16.31
N ALA A 187 -19.67 4.57 -16.76
CA ALA A 187 -21.11 4.51 -17.03
C ALA A 187 -21.94 4.77 -15.76
N GLY A 188 -21.34 4.53 -14.59
CA GLY A 188 -21.92 4.79 -13.28
C GLY A 188 -23.01 3.79 -12.89
N GLY A 189 -23.47 3.94 -11.66
CA GLY A 189 -24.64 3.25 -11.11
C GLY A 189 -25.39 4.15 -10.15
N GLU A 190 -26.58 3.71 -9.73
CA GLU A 190 -27.31 4.35 -8.63
C GLU A 190 -26.66 4.06 -7.28
N THR A 191 -25.96 2.93 -7.19
CA THR A 191 -25.36 2.44 -5.97
C THR A 191 -23.98 1.85 -6.23
N LEU A 192 -23.14 1.86 -5.19
CA LEU A 192 -21.86 1.17 -5.13
C LEU A 192 -21.83 0.33 -3.86
N GLN A 193 -21.45 -0.93 -3.97
CA GLN A 193 -21.03 -1.71 -2.82
C GLN A 193 -19.63 -2.27 -3.01
N LEU A 194 -18.92 -2.46 -1.91
CA LEU A 194 -17.67 -3.20 -1.86
C LEU A 194 -17.45 -3.83 -0.49
N GLU A 195 -16.65 -4.89 -0.50
CA GLU A 195 -16.21 -5.60 0.69
C GLU A 195 -14.68 -5.53 0.80
N VAL A 196 -14.17 -5.14 1.96
CA VAL A 196 -12.73 -5.21 2.28
C VAL A 196 -12.52 -6.28 3.35
N VAL A 197 -11.64 -7.24 3.10
CA VAL A 197 -11.30 -8.30 4.06
C VAL A 197 -9.80 -8.33 4.34
N TRP A 198 -9.45 -8.60 5.60
CA TRP A 198 -8.08 -8.89 6.01
C TRP A 198 -8.09 -9.70 7.32
N SER A 199 -6.96 -10.35 7.60
CA SER A 199 -6.76 -11.09 8.85
C SER A 199 -5.51 -10.56 9.55
N LYS A 200 -5.54 -10.50 10.88
CA LYS A 200 -4.41 -10.11 11.72
C LYS A 200 -4.10 -11.21 12.72
N GLU A 201 -2.84 -11.62 12.80
CA GLU A 201 -2.37 -12.49 13.88
C GLU A 201 -2.35 -11.72 15.22
N SER A 202 -2.86 -12.36 16.27
CA SER A 202 -2.83 -11.83 17.63
C SER A 202 -2.17 -12.84 18.55
N ASP A 203 -1.14 -12.39 19.27
CA ASP A 203 -0.39 -13.21 20.23
C ASP A 203 -1.28 -13.80 21.34
N GLU A 204 -2.41 -13.14 21.66
CA GLU A 204 -3.32 -13.54 22.75
C GLU A 204 -4.50 -14.41 22.27
N THR A 205 -5.00 -14.19 21.06
CA THR A 205 -6.29 -14.78 20.61
C THR A 205 -6.22 -15.54 19.29
N GLY A 206 -5.04 -15.67 18.68
CA GLY A 206 -4.89 -16.23 17.33
C GLY A 206 -5.40 -15.28 16.24
N PRO A 207 -5.61 -15.76 15.00
CA PRO A 207 -5.99 -14.91 13.88
C PRO A 207 -7.35 -14.26 14.11
N VAL A 208 -7.40 -12.96 13.89
CA VAL A 208 -8.61 -12.14 13.95
C VAL A 208 -8.98 -11.73 12.54
N ASP A 209 -10.16 -12.14 12.09
CA ASP A 209 -10.68 -11.80 10.78
C ASP A 209 -11.49 -10.52 10.84
N PHE A 210 -11.20 -9.64 9.89
CA PHE A 210 -11.89 -8.38 9.71
C PHE A 210 -12.54 -8.32 8.34
N ARG A 211 -13.74 -7.74 8.32
CA ARG A 211 -14.48 -7.46 7.09
C ARG A 211 -15.14 -6.10 7.21
N VAL A 212 -14.98 -5.25 6.21
CA VAL A 212 -15.69 -3.98 6.07
C VAL A 212 -16.61 -4.07 4.87
N LEU A 213 -17.89 -3.80 5.08
CA LEU A 213 -18.85 -3.57 3.99
C LEU A 213 -19.03 -2.07 3.83
N LEU A 214 -18.90 -1.56 2.61
CA LEU A 214 -19.20 -0.19 2.25
C LEU A 214 -20.35 -0.20 1.25
N GLY A 215 -21.33 0.68 1.49
CA GLY A 215 -22.44 0.95 0.58
C GLY A 215 -22.61 2.43 0.36
N ILE A 216 -22.85 2.84 -0.89
CA ILE A 216 -23.19 4.20 -1.27
C ILE A 216 -24.46 4.15 -2.12
N SER A 217 -25.44 5.00 -1.81
CA SER A 217 -26.68 5.15 -2.57
C SER A 217 -26.84 6.61 -3.02
N LYS A 218 -26.87 6.83 -4.34
CA LYS A 218 -27.19 8.14 -4.92
C LYS A 218 -28.65 8.53 -4.69
N PRO A 219 -29.66 7.64 -4.92
CA PRO A 219 -31.06 7.97 -4.67
C PRO A 219 -31.32 8.39 -3.21
N ALA A 220 -30.77 7.63 -2.26
CA ALA A 220 -30.94 7.91 -0.84
C ALA A 220 -29.93 8.93 -0.28
N GLN A 221 -29.00 9.44 -1.12
CA GLN A 221 -27.87 10.29 -0.72
C GLN A 221 -27.22 9.81 0.58
N SER A 222 -26.88 8.53 0.62
CA SER A 222 -26.44 7.88 1.84
C SER A 222 -25.17 7.08 1.65
N LEU A 223 -24.42 6.96 2.74
CA LEU A 223 -23.24 6.14 2.86
C LEU A 223 -23.38 5.27 4.11
N GLU A 224 -22.99 4.01 3.97
CA GLU A 224 -23.00 3.03 5.03
C GLU A 224 -21.67 2.26 5.09
N ILE A 225 -21.14 2.11 6.30
CA ILE A 225 -19.95 1.32 6.59
C ILE A 225 -20.30 0.36 7.73
N GLN A 226 -20.03 -0.93 7.55
CA GLN A 226 -20.13 -1.92 8.61
C GLN A 226 -18.80 -2.65 8.77
N LEU A 227 -18.19 -2.55 9.95
CA LEU A 227 -17.00 -3.28 10.33
C LEU A 227 -17.39 -4.52 11.14
N TYR A 228 -16.94 -5.67 10.67
CA TYR A 228 -17.06 -6.97 11.30
C TYR A 228 -15.72 -7.40 11.90
N ARG A 229 -15.79 -8.05 13.05
CA ARG A 229 -14.69 -8.76 13.68
C ARG A 229 -15.15 -10.18 14.01
N ASN A 230 -14.45 -11.19 13.50
CA ASN A 230 -14.80 -12.61 13.66
C ASN A 230 -16.29 -12.87 13.38
N HIS A 231 -16.75 -12.39 12.21
CA HIS A 231 -18.13 -12.48 11.71
C HIS A 231 -19.22 -11.75 12.51
N LYS A 232 -18.88 -10.98 13.56
CA LYS A 232 -19.84 -10.15 14.31
C LYS A 232 -19.67 -8.69 13.95
N VAL A 233 -20.79 -7.96 13.78
CA VAL A 233 -20.75 -6.50 13.60
C VAL A 233 -20.12 -5.90 14.86
N TYR A 234 -18.99 -5.22 14.67
CA TYR A 234 -18.26 -4.54 15.73
C TYR A 234 -18.63 -3.05 15.77
N LEU A 235 -18.77 -2.44 14.60
CA LEU A 235 -19.11 -1.04 14.40
C LEU A 235 -19.92 -0.92 13.12
N ALA A 236 -20.92 -0.05 13.12
CA ALA A 236 -21.67 0.31 11.93
C ALA A 236 -21.97 1.80 11.92
N TYR A 237 -21.86 2.43 10.76
CA TYR A 237 -22.14 3.84 10.57
C TYR A 237 -22.95 4.01 9.29
N ARG A 238 -24.11 4.66 9.39
CA ARG A 238 -24.89 5.11 8.23
C ARG A 238 -25.16 6.59 8.37
N THR A 239 -24.97 7.33 7.29
CA THR A 239 -25.33 8.75 7.22
C THR A 239 -26.12 9.01 5.95
N SER A 240 -27.19 9.78 6.08
CA SER A 240 -27.91 10.42 4.98
C SER A 240 -28.09 11.90 5.28
N THR A 241 -28.85 12.62 4.44
CA THR A 241 -29.26 14.00 4.68
C THR A 241 -30.20 14.15 5.88
N GLU A 242 -30.90 13.08 6.27
CA GLU A 242 -31.99 13.11 7.27
C GLU A 242 -31.63 12.40 8.58
N GLU A 243 -30.88 11.30 8.50
CA GLU A 243 -30.58 10.46 9.66
C GLU A 243 -29.11 10.03 9.68
N ILE A 244 -28.60 9.90 10.90
CA ILE A 244 -27.34 9.25 11.18
C ILE A 244 -27.60 8.10 12.15
N ARG A 245 -27.01 6.94 11.89
CA ARG A 245 -27.02 5.80 12.79
C ARG A 245 -25.59 5.38 13.06
N LEU A 246 -25.25 5.23 14.35
CA LEU A 246 -23.94 4.78 14.80
C LEU A 246 -24.12 3.65 15.80
N LEU A 247 -23.65 2.45 15.43
CA LEU A 247 -23.50 1.34 16.34
C LEU A 247 -22.16 1.46 17.06
N LEU A 248 -22.21 1.60 18.39
CA LEU A 248 -21.03 1.74 19.21
C LEU A 248 -20.34 0.39 19.46
N PRO A 249 -19.00 0.33 19.42
CA PRO A 249 -18.23 -0.80 19.90
C PRO A 249 -18.63 -1.18 21.32
N LYS A 250 -18.81 -2.49 21.59
CA LYS A 250 -19.06 -3.11 22.91
C LYS A 250 -20.40 -2.77 23.58
N ALA A 251 -20.97 -1.60 23.36
CA ALA A 251 -22.25 -1.19 23.97
C ALA A 251 -23.46 -1.93 23.36
N GLN A 252 -23.31 -2.46 22.14
CA GLN A 252 -24.42 -3.05 21.36
C GLN A 252 -25.66 -2.14 21.41
N GLU A 253 -25.46 -0.84 21.22
CA GLU A 253 -26.51 0.17 21.18
C GLU A 253 -26.31 0.99 19.91
N VAL A 254 -27.43 1.27 19.24
CA VAL A 254 -27.46 2.18 18.09
C VAL A 254 -27.83 3.56 18.59
N LEU A 255 -26.96 4.53 18.37
CA LEU A 255 -27.32 5.94 18.48
C LEU A 255 -27.91 6.40 17.15
N SER A 256 -29.12 6.97 17.20
CA SER A 256 -29.75 7.63 16.05
C SER A 256 -29.80 9.13 16.31
N PHE A 257 -29.40 9.91 15.31
CA PHE A 257 -29.41 11.36 15.33
C PHE A 257 -30.24 11.87 14.15
N GLN A 258 -31.02 12.93 14.40
CA GLN A 258 -31.75 13.63 13.35
C GLN A 258 -30.86 14.70 12.71
N GLY A 259 -30.92 14.81 11.39
CA GLY A 259 -30.16 15.78 10.61
C GLY A 259 -28.79 15.28 10.14
N PRO A 260 -28.01 16.15 9.49
CA PRO A 260 -26.83 15.75 8.75
C PRO A 260 -25.63 15.39 9.65
N GLY A 261 -24.86 14.40 9.21
CA GLY A 261 -23.70 13.85 9.92
C GLY A 261 -22.39 14.07 9.21
N ALA A 262 -21.34 13.40 9.71
CA ALA A 262 -20.04 13.37 9.03
C ALA A 262 -20.07 12.41 7.84
N LEU A 263 -20.00 12.93 6.63
CA LEU A 263 -19.79 12.16 5.43
C LEU A 263 -18.28 12.03 5.16
N PRO A 264 -17.72 10.82 5.16
CA PRO A 264 -16.35 10.60 4.71
C PRO A 264 -16.25 10.87 3.20
N ILE A 265 -15.31 11.73 2.81
CA ILE A 265 -15.01 12.08 1.43
C ILE A 265 -13.53 11.74 1.17
N PRO A 266 -13.23 10.56 0.60
CA PRO A 266 -11.89 10.24 0.17
C PRO A 266 -11.50 11.10 -1.02
N SER A 267 -10.26 11.57 -1.04
CA SER A 267 -9.65 12.26 -2.16
C SER A 267 -8.37 11.53 -2.54
N PHE A 268 -8.26 11.19 -3.82
CA PHE A 268 -7.11 10.50 -4.38
C PHE A 268 -6.54 11.31 -5.53
N GLN A 269 -5.22 11.51 -5.51
CA GLN A 269 -4.52 12.28 -6.53
C GLN A 269 -3.40 11.43 -7.12
N ILE A 270 -3.41 11.31 -8.44
CA ILE A 270 -2.28 10.82 -9.24
C ILE A 270 -1.73 12.01 -10.01
N THR A 271 -0.49 12.36 -9.74
CA THR A 271 0.24 13.37 -10.50
C THR A 271 1.53 12.77 -11.05
N ARG A 272 1.97 13.29 -12.20
CA ARG A 272 3.24 12.92 -12.80
C ARG A 272 4.11 14.17 -12.86
N ASP A 273 5.28 14.10 -12.25
CA ASP A 273 6.27 15.15 -12.37
C ASP A 273 6.79 15.21 -13.81
N VAL A 274 6.67 16.36 -14.46
CA VAL A 274 6.98 16.52 -15.89
C VAL A 274 8.48 16.40 -16.16
N SER A 275 9.32 16.77 -15.19
CA SER A 275 10.78 16.82 -15.35
C SER A 275 11.44 15.44 -15.18
N SER A 276 10.99 14.68 -14.19
CA SER A 276 11.53 13.37 -13.81
C SER A 276 10.70 12.21 -14.34
N GLY A 277 9.46 12.46 -14.76
CA GLY A 277 8.50 11.44 -15.17
C GLY A 277 7.97 10.58 -14.01
N ILE A 278 8.31 10.92 -12.76
CA ILE A 278 7.92 10.18 -11.55
C ILE A 278 6.45 10.40 -11.24
N PHE A 279 5.75 9.32 -10.89
CA PHE A 279 4.38 9.38 -10.41
C PHE A 279 4.34 9.55 -8.89
N ASN A 280 3.50 10.48 -8.45
CA ASN A 280 3.17 10.73 -7.05
C ASN A 280 1.71 10.37 -6.82
N TYR A 281 1.46 9.71 -5.69
CA TYR A 281 0.15 9.25 -5.27
C TYR A 281 -0.15 9.84 -3.90
N ALA A 282 -1.27 10.52 -3.75
CA ALA A 282 -1.72 11.05 -2.46
C ALA A 282 -3.14 10.58 -2.18
N PHE A 283 -3.37 10.11 -0.95
CA PHE A 283 -4.68 9.78 -0.44
C PHE A 283 -4.95 10.61 0.80
N ASN A 284 -6.10 11.27 0.84
CA ASN A 284 -6.58 12.01 2.00
C ASN A 284 -8.03 11.61 2.28
N LEU A 285 -8.39 11.46 3.55
CA LEU A 285 -9.77 11.26 3.97
C LEU A 285 -10.26 12.53 4.68
N ASN A 286 -11.16 13.25 4.01
CA ASN A 286 -11.81 14.42 4.58
C ASN A 286 -13.19 14.05 5.13
N PHE A 287 -13.75 14.92 5.98
CA PHE A 287 -15.13 14.79 6.45
C PHE A 287 -15.90 16.07 6.11
N ALA A 288 -17.07 15.92 5.53
CA ALA A 288 -18.01 17.02 5.28
C ALA A 288 -19.35 16.74 5.96
N SER A 289 -20.27 17.70 5.92
CA SER A 289 -21.67 17.45 6.25
C SER A 289 -22.28 16.49 5.23
N SER A 290 -23.14 15.55 5.64
CA SER A 290 -23.86 14.65 4.72
C SER A 290 -24.78 15.38 3.74
N SER A 291 -25.17 16.62 4.04
CA SER A 291 -25.81 17.51 3.05
C SER A 291 -24.91 17.88 1.87
N SER A 292 -23.61 17.61 1.95
CA SER A 292 -22.63 17.76 0.87
C SER A 292 -22.37 16.45 0.11
N PHE A 293 -23.34 15.54 0.06
CA PHE A 293 -23.23 14.28 -0.70
C PHE A 293 -22.75 14.46 -2.15
N PRO A 294 -23.16 15.49 -2.91
CA PRO A 294 -22.63 15.73 -4.25
C PRO A 294 -21.09 15.82 -4.31
N LYS A 295 -20.43 16.35 -3.26
CA LYS A 295 -18.96 16.43 -3.22
C LYS A 295 -18.28 15.06 -3.19
N LEU A 296 -18.91 14.05 -2.61
CA LEU A 296 -18.41 12.67 -2.66
C LEU A 296 -18.41 12.15 -4.10
N LEU A 297 -19.46 12.47 -4.86
CA LEU A 297 -19.57 12.08 -6.27
C LEU A 297 -18.55 12.84 -7.13
N GLU A 298 -18.38 14.14 -6.90
CA GLU A 298 -17.36 14.96 -7.58
C GLU A 298 -15.94 14.42 -7.37
N GLU A 299 -15.57 13.98 -6.16
CA GLU A 299 -14.26 13.37 -5.92
C GLU A 299 -14.11 12.01 -6.60
N ALA A 300 -15.18 11.21 -6.69
CA ALA A 300 -15.17 9.96 -7.44
C ALA A 300 -15.03 10.20 -8.95
N GLU A 301 -15.72 11.19 -9.51
CA GLU A 301 -15.60 11.59 -10.91
C GLU A 301 -14.18 12.08 -11.23
N LYS A 302 -13.58 12.92 -10.38
CA LYS A 302 -12.17 13.35 -10.54
C LYS A 302 -11.18 12.20 -10.61
N LEU A 303 -11.45 11.11 -9.89
CA LEU A 303 -10.60 9.91 -9.93
C LEU A 303 -10.71 9.22 -11.29
N ILE A 304 -11.94 9.02 -11.76
CA ILE A 304 -12.23 8.39 -13.05
C ILE A 304 -11.67 9.24 -14.20
N ASP A 305 -11.87 10.56 -14.13
CA ASP A 305 -11.42 11.53 -15.13
C ASP A 305 -9.91 11.84 -15.04
N ASN A 306 -9.19 11.24 -14.10
CA ASN A 306 -7.76 11.45 -13.99
C ASN A 306 -7.08 11.06 -15.31
N PRO A 307 -6.22 11.90 -15.91
CA PRO A 307 -5.63 11.63 -17.22
C PRO A 307 -4.91 10.29 -17.34
N TYR A 308 -4.39 9.76 -16.23
CA TYR A 308 -3.64 8.50 -16.14
C TYR A 308 -4.50 7.27 -15.81
N LEU A 309 -5.76 7.46 -15.42
CA LEU A 309 -6.73 6.39 -15.23
C LEU A 309 -7.80 6.40 -16.32
N GLY A 310 -8.43 7.55 -16.58
CA GLY A 310 -9.58 7.67 -17.47
C GLY A 310 -9.27 7.40 -18.94
N THR A 311 -8.02 7.64 -19.39
CA THR A 311 -7.67 7.50 -20.82
C THR A 311 -6.86 6.22 -21.10
N PRO A 312 -7.08 5.53 -22.24
CA PRO A 312 -6.27 4.37 -22.62
C PRO A 312 -4.77 4.68 -22.65
N LYS A 313 -4.38 5.82 -23.23
CA LYS A 313 -2.97 6.22 -23.32
C LYS A 313 -2.39 6.57 -21.95
N GLY A 314 -3.16 7.21 -21.08
CA GLY A 314 -2.74 7.51 -19.72
C GLY A 314 -2.45 6.25 -18.89
N ARG A 315 -3.33 5.24 -19.00
CA ARG A 315 -3.15 3.93 -18.36
C ARG A 315 -1.90 3.22 -18.85
N GLU A 316 -1.67 3.24 -20.16
CA GLU A 316 -0.46 2.71 -20.77
C GLU A 316 0.78 3.41 -20.21
N VAL A 317 0.81 4.74 -20.18
CA VAL A 317 1.93 5.52 -19.62
C VAL A 317 2.18 5.22 -18.14
N MET A 318 1.11 5.08 -17.34
CA MET A 318 1.24 4.73 -15.92
C MET A 318 1.79 3.32 -15.74
N LEU A 319 1.28 2.34 -16.48
CA LEU A 319 1.71 0.95 -16.38
C LEU A 319 3.14 0.77 -16.91
N ASP A 320 3.51 1.42 -18.01
CA ASP A 320 4.88 1.45 -18.51
C ASP A 320 5.84 2.02 -17.47
N TYR A 321 5.48 3.12 -16.80
CA TYR A 321 6.27 3.66 -15.70
C TYR A 321 6.45 2.63 -14.59
N LEU A 322 5.38 1.98 -14.14
CA LEU A 322 5.44 1.00 -13.05
C LEU A 322 6.34 -0.19 -13.41
N LEU A 323 6.18 -0.74 -14.62
CA LEU A 323 6.95 -1.91 -15.06
C LEU A 323 8.42 -1.57 -15.35
N ALA A 324 8.72 -0.38 -15.88
CA ALA A 324 10.08 0.01 -16.25
C ALA A 324 10.88 0.66 -15.10
N ARG A 325 10.22 1.14 -14.04
CA ARG A 325 10.89 1.88 -12.95
C ARG A 325 10.71 1.26 -11.57
N LYS A 326 9.82 0.30 -11.39
CA LYS A 326 9.62 -0.39 -10.10
C LYS A 326 10.02 -1.84 -10.25
N SER A 327 10.29 -2.48 -9.12
CA SER A 327 10.63 -3.91 -9.06
C SER A 327 9.37 -4.79 -9.15
N ILE A 328 8.55 -4.55 -10.18
CA ILE A 328 7.21 -5.14 -10.39
C ILE A 328 7.17 -5.81 -11.77
N TRP A 329 6.53 -6.99 -11.87
CA TRP A 329 6.30 -7.67 -13.13
C TRP A 329 4.95 -8.37 -13.16
N LEU A 330 4.43 -8.57 -14.36
CA LEU A 330 3.15 -9.24 -14.60
C LEU A 330 3.36 -10.74 -14.76
N LEU A 331 2.45 -11.53 -14.22
CA LEU A 331 2.31 -12.95 -14.56
C LEU A 331 1.28 -13.14 -15.68
N ALA A 332 1.22 -14.36 -16.21
CA ALA A 332 0.16 -14.72 -17.14
C ALA A 332 -1.21 -14.61 -16.44
N GLY A 333 -2.19 -14.09 -17.17
CA GLY A 333 -3.58 -14.08 -16.70
C GLY A 333 -4.09 -15.51 -16.49
N GLN A 334 -4.90 -15.70 -15.46
CA GLN A 334 -5.44 -16.97 -15.05
C GLN A 334 -6.96 -16.94 -15.14
N ALA A 335 -7.55 -17.93 -15.79
CA ALA A 335 -9.00 -18.12 -15.73
C ALA A 335 -9.38 -18.55 -14.32
N ILE A 336 -10.35 -17.86 -13.74
CA ILE A 336 -10.97 -18.19 -12.46
C ILE A 336 -12.47 -18.43 -12.67
N ASN A 337 -13.14 -19.11 -11.75
CA ASN A 337 -14.57 -19.43 -11.90
C ASN A 337 -15.44 -18.20 -12.16
N SER A 338 -15.04 -17.03 -11.64
CA SER A 338 -15.77 -15.77 -11.76
C SER A 338 -15.32 -14.91 -12.94
N GLY A 339 -14.29 -15.28 -13.72
CA GLY A 339 -13.76 -14.46 -14.81
C GLY A 339 -12.25 -14.62 -15.03
N MET A 340 -11.51 -13.52 -15.10
CA MET A 340 -10.06 -13.49 -15.34
C MET A 340 -9.32 -12.79 -14.23
N SER A 341 -8.21 -13.39 -13.79
CA SER A 341 -7.30 -12.86 -12.79
C SER A 341 -5.96 -12.50 -13.42
N TYR A 342 -5.40 -11.36 -13.03
CA TYR A 342 -4.08 -10.89 -13.44
C TYR A 342 -3.19 -10.74 -12.21
N PRO A 343 -2.34 -11.74 -11.92
CA PRO A 343 -1.39 -11.65 -10.82
C PRO A 343 -0.23 -10.71 -11.18
N ILE A 344 0.16 -9.91 -10.20
CA ILE A 344 1.25 -8.94 -10.26
C ILE A 344 2.21 -9.29 -9.13
N ARG A 345 3.49 -9.40 -9.45
CA ARG A 345 4.53 -9.69 -8.46
C ARG A 345 5.45 -8.51 -8.29
N SER A 346 6.00 -8.39 -7.09
CA SER A 346 7.02 -7.41 -6.77
C SER A 346 8.13 -8.00 -5.92
N LEU A 347 9.36 -7.54 -6.13
CA LEU A 347 10.50 -7.97 -5.33
C LEU A 347 10.46 -7.27 -3.98
N ASN A 348 10.62 -8.05 -2.92
CA ASN A 348 10.96 -7.55 -1.60
C ASN A 348 12.45 -7.85 -1.39
N PRO A 349 13.29 -6.86 -1.07
CA PRO A 349 14.72 -7.11 -0.92
C PRO A 349 15.02 -8.07 0.22
N ASP A 350 14.18 -8.16 1.25
CA ASP A 350 14.49 -8.82 2.52
C ASP A 350 14.06 -10.29 2.56
N ILE A 351 13.12 -10.70 1.70
CA ILE A 351 12.59 -12.07 1.64
C ILE A 351 12.73 -12.65 0.23
N PRO A 352 13.00 -13.96 0.10
CA PRO A 352 13.15 -14.60 -1.21
C PRO A 352 11.85 -14.63 -2.02
N GLU A 353 10.69 -14.70 -1.37
CA GLU A 353 9.39 -14.79 -2.02
C GLU A 353 8.94 -13.42 -2.53
N ALA A 354 8.54 -13.37 -3.80
CA ALA A 354 7.93 -12.18 -4.37
C ALA A 354 6.61 -11.88 -3.66
N SER A 355 6.40 -10.60 -3.34
CA SER A 355 5.11 -10.12 -2.86
C SER A 355 4.11 -10.15 -4.01
N GLU A 356 2.90 -10.63 -3.74
CA GLU A 356 1.86 -10.83 -4.75
C GLU A 356 0.68 -9.89 -4.53
N ALA A 357 0.22 -9.32 -5.65
CA ALA A 357 -1.03 -8.61 -5.77
C ALA A 357 -1.82 -9.20 -6.94
N GLU A 358 -3.11 -8.96 -6.98
CA GLU A 358 -4.00 -9.52 -7.99
C GLU A 358 -5.09 -8.53 -8.34
N LEU A 359 -5.39 -8.43 -9.63
CA LEU A 359 -6.58 -7.76 -10.16
C LEU A 359 -7.46 -8.82 -10.81
N SER A 360 -8.69 -8.95 -10.33
CA SER A 360 -9.65 -9.91 -10.86
C SER A 360 -10.82 -9.18 -11.52
N PHE A 361 -11.19 -9.63 -12.70
CA PHE A 361 -12.28 -9.10 -13.51
C PHE A 361 -13.32 -10.20 -13.69
N ASP A 362 -14.59 -9.84 -13.61
CA ASP A 362 -15.67 -10.79 -13.79
C ASP A 362 -15.87 -11.17 -15.28
N LEU A 363 -16.85 -12.02 -15.57
CA LEU A 363 -17.23 -12.39 -16.94
C LEU A 363 -17.77 -11.22 -17.78
N SER A 364 -18.26 -10.15 -17.14
CA SER A 364 -18.77 -8.96 -17.80
C SER A 364 -17.68 -7.91 -18.09
N GLY A 365 -16.46 -8.15 -17.58
CA GLY A 365 -15.31 -7.25 -17.71
C GLY A 365 -15.23 -6.18 -16.62
N GLU A 366 -16.03 -6.30 -15.57
CA GLU A 366 -16.03 -5.39 -14.41
C GLU A 366 -14.94 -5.81 -13.42
N LEU A 367 -14.33 -4.83 -12.75
CA LEU A 367 -13.36 -5.10 -11.69
C LEU A 367 -14.10 -5.69 -10.49
N SER A 368 -13.84 -6.95 -10.16
CA SER A 368 -14.54 -7.67 -9.09
C SER A 368 -13.72 -7.79 -7.81
N SER A 369 -12.38 -7.80 -7.92
CA SER A 369 -11.50 -7.93 -6.77
C SER A 369 -10.12 -7.31 -7.00
N ILE A 370 -9.56 -6.75 -5.93
CA ILE A 370 -8.16 -6.32 -5.83
C ILE A 370 -7.57 -6.96 -4.58
N LYS A 371 -6.50 -7.73 -4.72
CA LYS A 371 -5.78 -8.33 -3.60
C LYS A 371 -4.36 -7.77 -3.52
N PHE A 372 -3.88 -7.46 -2.32
CA PHE A 372 -2.50 -7.06 -2.07
C PHE A 372 -2.08 -7.50 -0.67
N GLY A 373 -1.13 -8.42 -0.59
CA GLY A 373 -0.71 -9.01 0.70
C GLY A 373 -1.90 -9.65 1.44
N GLY A 374 -2.07 -9.28 2.72
CA GLY A 374 -3.17 -9.76 3.57
C GLY A 374 -4.51 -9.06 3.36
N PHE A 375 -4.59 -8.06 2.48
CA PHE A 375 -5.79 -7.29 2.20
C PHE A 375 -6.42 -7.70 0.87
N ALA A 376 -7.76 -7.79 0.84
CA ALA A 376 -8.51 -7.95 -0.39
C ALA A 376 -9.76 -7.07 -0.41
N LEU A 377 -9.91 -6.29 -1.47
CA LEU A 377 -11.16 -5.66 -1.89
C LEU A 377 -11.90 -6.66 -2.79
N LYS A 378 -13.17 -6.92 -2.53
CA LYS A 378 -14.00 -7.90 -3.25
C LYS A 378 -15.42 -7.38 -3.43
N ASN A 379 -16.21 -8.09 -4.24
CA ASN A 379 -17.64 -7.82 -4.44
C ASN A 379 -17.89 -6.34 -4.79
N ILE A 380 -17.03 -5.78 -5.65
CA ILE A 380 -17.17 -4.42 -6.14
C ILE A 380 -18.30 -4.44 -7.16
N GLU A 381 -19.44 -3.84 -6.81
CA GLU A 381 -20.63 -3.86 -7.64
C GLU A 381 -21.20 -2.46 -7.80
N LEU A 382 -21.49 -2.09 -9.05
CA LEU A 382 -22.22 -0.88 -9.41
C LEU A 382 -23.56 -1.31 -9.98
N GLY A 383 -24.65 -0.82 -9.39
CA GLY A 383 -25.97 -1.32 -9.77
C GLY A 383 -27.12 -0.39 -9.44
N ALA A 384 -28.32 -0.88 -9.77
CA ALA A 384 -29.58 -0.31 -9.34
C ALA A 384 -29.74 -0.44 -7.81
N GLU A 385 -30.66 0.32 -7.22
CA GLU A 385 -30.90 0.32 -5.77
C GLU A 385 -31.13 -1.08 -5.16
N SER A 386 -31.71 -2.01 -5.92
CA SER A 386 -31.92 -3.40 -5.50
C SER A 386 -30.63 -4.15 -5.16
N SER A 387 -29.47 -3.73 -5.68
CA SER A 387 -28.17 -4.37 -5.41
C SER A 387 -27.70 -4.18 -3.96
N LEU A 388 -28.11 -3.09 -3.30
CA LEU A 388 -27.79 -2.83 -1.87
C LEU A 388 -28.52 -3.77 -0.91
N SER A 389 -29.48 -4.57 -1.38
CA SER A 389 -30.14 -5.61 -0.56
C SER A 389 -29.17 -6.68 -0.04
N SER A 390 -27.97 -6.76 -0.61
CA SER A 390 -26.90 -7.64 -0.16
C SER A 390 -26.05 -7.07 0.98
N LEU A 391 -26.19 -5.78 1.31
CA LEU A 391 -25.66 -5.25 2.57
C LEU A 391 -26.38 -5.92 3.74
N ALA A 392 -25.59 -6.36 4.72
CA ALA A 392 -26.14 -7.05 5.88
C ALA A 392 -27.09 -6.15 6.68
N GLU A 393 -28.14 -6.76 7.24
CA GLU A 393 -29.09 -6.05 8.09
C GLU A 393 -28.41 -5.42 9.32
N TRP A 394 -28.91 -4.25 9.73
CA TRP A 394 -28.48 -3.63 10.98
C TRP A 394 -28.78 -4.55 12.18
N PRO A 395 -27.88 -4.64 13.17
CA PRO A 395 -28.12 -5.47 14.33
C PRO A 395 -29.37 -4.97 15.09
N LYS A 396 -30.22 -5.92 15.49
CA LYS A 396 -31.47 -5.68 16.22
C LYS A 396 -31.18 -5.41 17.70
N VAL A 397 -30.61 -4.25 17.97
CA VAL A 397 -30.26 -3.80 19.33
C VAL A 397 -31.02 -2.54 19.72
N LYS A 398 -30.94 -2.16 21.00
CA LYS A 398 -31.56 -0.94 21.51
C LYS A 398 -31.11 0.26 20.69
N THR A 399 -32.07 1.08 20.26
CA THR A 399 -31.80 2.36 19.60
C THR A 399 -32.10 3.51 20.56
N THR A 400 -31.11 4.35 20.81
CA THR A 400 -31.26 5.57 21.61
C THR A 400 -31.19 6.78 20.69
N LYS A 401 -32.22 7.63 20.76
CA LYS A 401 -32.26 8.90 20.03
C LYS A 401 -31.44 9.94 20.78
N ALA A 402 -30.55 10.62 20.07
CA ALA A 402 -29.77 11.74 20.58
C ALA A 402 -30.08 13.01 19.78
N GLU A 403 -30.04 14.17 20.44
CA GLU A 403 -30.51 15.44 19.85
C GLU A 403 -29.62 15.96 18.73
N LYS A 404 -28.29 15.78 18.84
CA LYS A 404 -27.32 16.30 17.88
C LYS A 404 -26.18 15.32 17.67
N PHE A 405 -25.68 15.28 16.44
CA PHE A 405 -24.52 14.47 16.09
C PHE A 405 -23.28 14.89 16.89
N ASP A 406 -22.62 13.92 17.53
CA ASP A 406 -21.38 14.13 18.26
C ASP A 406 -20.18 13.69 17.40
N PHE A 407 -19.57 14.66 16.71
CA PHE A 407 -18.38 14.41 15.88
C PHE A 407 -17.19 13.90 16.69
N ASN A 408 -17.03 14.33 17.95
CA ASN A 408 -15.92 13.88 18.80
C ASN A 408 -16.10 12.41 19.18
N LEU A 409 -17.33 11.99 19.47
CA LEU A 409 -17.66 10.58 19.69
C LEU A 409 -17.38 9.76 18.42
N PHE A 410 -17.84 10.23 17.26
CA PHE A 410 -17.57 9.57 15.98
C PHE A 410 -16.07 9.39 15.73
N MET A 411 -15.26 10.44 15.93
CA MET A 411 -13.80 10.36 15.76
C MET A 411 -13.14 9.42 16.78
N LYS A 412 -13.61 9.37 18.03
CA LYS A 412 -13.13 8.38 19.03
C LYS A 412 -13.43 6.96 18.58
N VAL A 413 -14.62 6.72 18.07
CA VAL A 413 -15.09 5.41 17.58
C VAL A 413 -14.29 4.98 16.34
N LEU A 414 -14.05 5.89 15.39
CA LEU A 414 -13.18 5.64 14.25
C LEU A 414 -11.75 5.32 14.68
N ASN A 415 -11.19 6.06 15.65
CA ASN A 415 -9.84 5.81 16.15
C ASN A 415 -9.72 4.44 16.86
N GLU A 416 -10.77 4.01 17.58
CA GLU A 416 -10.80 2.65 18.14
C GLU A 416 -10.82 1.59 17.02
N ALA A 417 -11.56 1.84 15.93
CA ALA A 417 -11.61 0.93 14.79
C ALA A 417 -10.29 0.87 14.01
N THR A 418 -9.60 2.00 13.81
CA THR A 418 -8.32 2.01 13.10
C THR A 418 -7.21 1.34 13.89
N ARG A 419 -7.20 1.44 15.23
CA ARG A 419 -6.27 0.69 16.10
C ARG A 419 -6.46 -0.83 16.03
N LEU A 420 -7.66 -1.29 15.66
CA LEU A 420 -7.91 -2.72 15.41
C LEU A 420 -7.41 -3.14 14.02
N GLY A 421 -7.50 -2.24 13.03
CA GLY A 421 -7.10 -2.49 11.64
C GLY A 421 -5.61 -2.27 11.33
N GLY A 422 -4.86 -1.54 12.17
CA GLY A 422 -3.46 -1.23 11.93
C GLY A 422 -2.60 -1.22 13.19
N GLU A 423 -1.55 -2.05 13.18
CA GLU A 423 -0.22 -1.73 13.72
C GLU A 423 0.82 -2.04 12.64
#